data_AF-A0AAW0DSM2-F1
#
_entry.id   AF-A0AAW0DSM2-F1
#
_cell.length_a   1.000
_cell.length_b   1.000
_cell.length_c   1.000
_cell.angle_alpha   90.00
_cell.angle_beta   90.00
_cell.angle_gamma   90.00
#
_symmetry.space_group_name_H-M   'P 1'
#
loop_
_entity.id
_entity.type
_entity.pdbx_description
1 polymer ?
#
loop_
_entity_poly.entity_id
_entity_poly.type
_entity_poly.pdbx_seq_one_letter_code
_entity_poly.pdbx_strand_id
1 'polypeptide(L)'
;MVNQKTREWMKHVLWISRVKLIYARITLTRYTTLYFFIALTSCFVLVGLQLGTYASNTEGATAVAGFLQQANISTSAGMSYLQSGDVVLCHGLPGQEGANCKTLVRNTHSHMHVRDLLSFDEGQDAPDDLPGCALSLMWLQDVLQDARREDLGILVYNVWLLTLSVATLLNESLPHLFAGLAARALAAGWSGFRVKGTSNLYDTYLHVVETGKCRGFDPLGDWWTHNTSHEIISLVFNAVLLVLMGGLTYKLFRVYALQSFSRVGASPEVNRVYKLVLLLSVVLQLAGFFTLGQTALWMDKIAVGAVRDLAEHFFLYLAELIVTAVLVIPWLVLGWISVRRESKPLFLVFSFISLLLIIMSTMLFTSPLNRFVIKEWSFYATMSISAYILLVATLAIAIVCRLHFGKGLAHFLRVTEALEGEDFTAVNFPKGDDAASFTDEKSRFDLEQQQPVLEYSYSGPTYSYDDEKAASHIRKPSKSMSAIFSEDAAGKSPADTIHMSSSTAMFMDAMANRMSMSPVVVKPGSRTASIGSNDSDRSRHLVRADSAVLPPSSLTLANPLRSQTIGERPTAVPEPTKPVPAAVRSGSVPMQAVGLPRRPSDGKNKPPGNYF
;
A
#
# COMPACT_ATOMS: atom_id res chain seq x y z
N MET A 1 -18.58 10.28 36.00
CA MET A 1 -18.53 10.96 34.68
C MET A 1 -17.26 11.78 34.62
N VAL A 2 -16.25 11.32 33.87
CA VAL A 2 -15.02 12.11 33.62
C VAL A 2 -15.39 13.28 32.71
N ASN A 3 -15.10 14.50 33.15
CA ASN A 3 -15.45 15.74 32.43
C ASN A 3 -14.85 15.69 31.01
N GLN A 4 -15.66 15.92 29.97
CA GLN A 4 -15.20 15.87 28.57
C GLN A 4 -13.98 16.77 28.34
N LYS A 5 -13.89 17.88 29.09
CA LYS A 5 -12.75 18.80 29.08
C LYS A 5 -11.43 18.17 29.58
N THR A 6 -11.48 17.27 30.57
CA THR A 6 -10.27 16.57 31.03
C THR A 6 -9.84 15.50 30.04
N ARG A 7 -10.76 14.85 29.32
CA ARG A 7 -10.42 13.90 28.24
C ARG A 7 -9.70 14.58 27.06
N GLU A 8 -10.17 15.77 26.64
CA GLU A 8 -9.49 16.54 25.58
C GLU A 8 -8.12 17.07 26.03
N TRP A 9 -8.01 17.53 27.28
CA TRP A 9 -6.72 17.94 27.83
C TRP A 9 -5.72 16.77 27.91
N MET A 10 -6.18 15.59 28.36
CA MET A 10 -5.33 14.39 28.43
C MET A 10 -4.86 13.92 27.04
N LYS A 11 -5.71 14.05 26.01
CA LYS A 11 -5.31 13.79 24.62
C LYS A 11 -4.21 14.75 24.15
N HIS A 12 -4.33 16.04 24.47
CA HIS A 12 -3.31 17.04 24.13
C HIS A 12 -1.98 16.77 24.83
N VAL A 13 -2.01 16.43 26.13
CA VAL A 13 -0.79 16.11 26.89
C VAL A 13 -0.09 14.86 26.34
N LEU A 14 -0.85 13.81 26.02
CA LEU A 14 -0.31 12.60 25.40
C LEU A 14 0.27 12.85 24.01
N TRP A 15 -0.29 13.80 23.25
CA TRP A 15 0.26 14.17 21.95
C TRP A 15 1.57 14.94 22.09
N ILE A 16 1.66 15.89 23.04
CA ILE A 16 2.87 16.67 23.29
C ILE A 16 4.03 15.79 23.76
N SER A 17 3.78 14.83 24.67
CA SER A 17 4.83 13.91 25.13
C SER A 17 5.39 13.05 24.00
N ARG A 18 4.52 12.59 23.10
CA ARG A 18 4.92 11.83 21.90
C ARG A 18 5.77 12.65 20.97
N VAL A 19 5.39 13.90 20.70
CA VAL A 19 6.19 14.80 19.84
C VAL A 19 7.57 15.05 20.42
N LYS A 20 7.69 15.25 21.75
CA LYS A 20 9.00 15.41 22.41
C LYS A 20 9.87 14.16 22.25
N LEU A 21 9.31 12.97 22.43
CA LEU A 21 10.04 11.71 22.25
C LEU A 21 10.50 11.52 20.81
N ILE A 22 9.62 11.79 19.84
CA ILE A 22 9.94 11.78 18.41
C ILE A 22 11.09 12.75 18.11
N TYR A 23 11.01 13.98 18.63
CA TYR A 23 12.04 15.01 18.43
C TYR A 23 13.39 14.60 19.01
N ALA A 24 13.41 14.06 20.23
CA ALA A 24 14.64 13.56 20.86
C ALA A 24 15.29 12.44 20.04
N ARG A 25 14.50 11.52 19.49
CA ARG A 25 15.01 10.43 18.63
C ARG A 25 15.52 10.94 17.28
N ILE A 26 14.83 11.88 16.66
CA ILE A 26 15.25 12.46 15.37
C ILE A 26 16.59 13.20 15.53
N THR A 27 16.75 13.95 16.63
CA THR A 27 17.95 14.75 16.92
C THR A 27 19.10 13.98 17.56
N LEU A 28 18.94 12.67 17.80
CA LEU A 28 19.95 11.83 18.45
C LEU A 28 21.29 11.83 17.70
N THR A 29 21.26 11.74 16.37
CA THR A 29 22.46 11.78 15.53
C THR A 29 22.25 12.65 14.30
N ARG A 30 23.35 13.20 13.77
CA ARG A 30 23.30 13.98 12.51
C ARG A 30 22.75 13.14 11.35
N TYR A 31 23.02 11.83 11.33
CA TYR A 31 22.55 10.92 10.28
C TYR A 31 21.04 10.64 10.37
N THR A 32 20.49 10.46 11.57
CA THR A 32 19.05 10.27 11.77
C THR A 32 18.27 11.52 11.38
N THR A 33 18.76 12.69 11.76
CA THR A 33 18.17 13.97 11.37
C THR A 33 18.17 14.13 9.85
N LEU A 34 19.32 13.89 9.20
CA LEU A 34 19.43 13.98 7.74
C LEU A 34 18.52 12.97 7.02
N TYR A 35 18.47 11.73 7.49
CA TYR A 35 17.58 10.69 6.94
C TYR A 35 16.11 11.11 7.02
N PHE A 36 15.68 11.65 8.17
CA PHE A 36 14.31 12.13 8.36
C PHE A 36 13.95 13.24 7.36
N PHE A 37 14.80 14.27 7.24
CA PHE A 37 14.53 15.39 6.33
C PHE A 37 14.55 14.97 4.87
N ILE A 38 15.48 14.11 4.45
CA ILE A 38 15.48 13.56 3.08
C ILE A 38 14.20 12.74 2.84
N ALA A 39 13.80 11.89 3.77
CA ALA A 39 12.55 11.13 3.65
C ALA A 39 11.32 12.05 3.54
N LEU A 40 11.26 13.10 4.36
CA LEU A 40 10.17 14.09 4.35
C LEU A 40 10.13 14.88 3.03
N THR A 41 11.25 15.49 2.64
CA THR A 41 11.36 16.25 1.39
C THR A 41 11.06 15.37 0.19
N SER A 42 11.58 14.14 0.16
CA SER A 42 11.30 13.18 -0.92
C SER A 42 9.81 12.87 -1.04
N CYS A 43 9.10 12.73 0.09
CA CYS A 43 7.67 12.46 0.09
C CYS A 43 6.91 13.63 -0.55
N PHE A 44 7.21 14.87 -0.17
CA PHE A 44 6.53 16.05 -0.74
C PHE A 44 6.81 16.21 -2.23
N VAL A 45 8.08 16.08 -2.65
CA VAL A 45 8.46 16.22 -4.07
C VAL A 45 7.81 15.11 -4.90
N LEU A 46 7.92 13.85 -4.48
CA LEU A 46 7.34 12.73 -5.23
C LEU A 46 5.82 12.77 -5.26
N VAL A 47 5.14 13.15 -4.16
CA VAL A 47 3.69 13.34 -4.18
C VAL A 47 3.29 14.47 -5.14
N GLY A 48 4.03 15.58 -5.16
CA GLY A 48 3.80 16.67 -6.10
C GLY A 48 3.95 16.23 -7.56
N LEU A 49 5.01 15.50 -7.88
CA LEU A 49 5.23 14.94 -9.23
C LEU A 49 4.11 13.97 -9.63
N GLN A 50 3.69 13.08 -8.71
CA GLN A 50 2.62 12.11 -8.97
C GLN A 50 1.23 12.76 -9.10
N LEU A 51 0.99 13.88 -8.41
CA LEU A 51 -0.22 14.67 -8.63
C LEU A 51 -0.22 15.33 -10.02
N GLY A 52 0.95 15.74 -10.52
CA GLY A 52 1.13 16.25 -11.88
C GLY A 52 0.82 15.19 -12.95
N THR A 53 1.36 13.97 -12.81
CA THR A 53 1.03 12.85 -13.72
C THR A 53 -0.44 12.47 -13.64
N TYR A 54 -1.01 12.40 -12.43
CA TYR A 54 -2.43 12.13 -12.23
C TYR A 54 -3.33 13.15 -12.95
N ALA A 55 -3.00 14.45 -12.86
CA ALA A 55 -3.74 15.50 -13.53
C ALA A 55 -3.64 15.37 -15.06
N SER A 56 -2.44 15.14 -15.59
CA SER A 56 -2.21 14.90 -17.02
C SER A 56 -2.98 13.69 -17.53
N ASN A 57 -2.94 12.57 -16.81
CA ASN A 57 -3.68 11.34 -17.16
C ASN A 57 -5.19 11.54 -17.11
N THR A 58 -5.67 12.37 -16.18
CA THR A 58 -7.09 12.74 -16.11
C THR A 58 -7.50 13.58 -17.31
N GLU A 59 -6.69 14.56 -17.73
CA GLU A 59 -6.93 15.38 -18.91
C GLU A 59 -7.00 14.52 -20.19
N GLY A 60 -5.98 13.67 -20.41
CA GLY A 60 -5.97 12.74 -21.55
C GLY A 60 -7.18 11.82 -21.56
N ALA A 61 -7.56 11.25 -20.41
CA ALA A 61 -8.75 10.41 -20.30
C ALA A 61 -10.04 11.17 -20.62
N THR A 62 -10.16 12.44 -20.18
CA THR A 62 -11.33 13.28 -20.50
C THR A 62 -11.38 13.69 -21.97
N ALA A 63 -10.22 13.95 -22.60
CA ALA A 63 -10.15 14.25 -24.02
C ALA A 63 -10.64 13.07 -24.86
N VAL A 64 -10.11 11.87 -24.62
CA VAL A 64 -10.53 10.63 -25.32
C VAL A 64 -12.01 10.33 -25.08
N ALA A 65 -12.49 10.46 -23.84
CA ALA A 65 -13.91 10.25 -23.53
C ALA A 65 -14.81 11.26 -24.26
N GLY A 66 -14.39 12.53 -24.37
CA GLY A 66 -15.10 13.55 -25.14
C GLY A 66 -15.20 13.20 -26.62
N PHE A 67 -14.12 12.71 -27.23
CA PHE A 67 -14.13 12.25 -28.62
C PHE A 67 -15.06 11.06 -28.85
N LEU A 68 -15.04 10.06 -27.96
CA LEU A 68 -15.93 8.90 -28.03
C LEU A 68 -17.40 9.29 -27.90
N GLN A 69 -17.70 10.25 -27.01
CA GLN A 69 -19.06 10.79 -26.86
C GLN A 69 -19.53 11.54 -28.11
N GLN A 70 -18.67 12.33 -28.75
CA GLN A 70 -19.00 13.03 -29.99
C GLN A 70 -19.29 12.07 -31.15
N ALA A 71 -18.58 10.93 -31.20
CA ALA A 71 -18.82 9.88 -32.18
C ALA A 71 -20.05 9.00 -31.87
N ASN A 72 -20.79 9.28 -30.79
CA ASN A 72 -21.94 8.50 -30.32
C ASN A 72 -21.61 7.01 -30.09
N ILE A 73 -20.38 6.71 -29.65
CA ILE A 73 -19.93 5.35 -29.33
C ILE A 73 -20.18 5.09 -27.85
N SER A 74 -21.10 4.17 -27.54
CA SER A 74 -21.33 3.74 -26.16
C SER A 74 -20.19 2.83 -25.69
N THR A 75 -19.56 3.17 -24.57
CA THR A 75 -18.51 2.36 -23.91
C THR A 75 -19.02 1.00 -23.41
N SER A 76 -20.34 0.77 -23.43
CA SER A 76 -20.96 -0.52 -23.07
C SER A 76 -20.83 -1.60 -24.16
N ALA A 77 -20.23 -1.28 -25.31
CA ALA A 77 -20.20 -2.18 -26.47
C ALA A 77 -19.24 -3.37 -26.33
N GLY A 78 -18.46 -3.48 -25.25
CA GLY A 78 -17.54 -4.59 -25.01
C GLY A 78 -16.19 -4.11 -24.50
N MET A 79 -15.26 -5.04 -24.36
CA MET A 79 -13.89 -4.75 -23.93
C MET A 79 -12.97 -4.65 -25.14
N SER A 80 -12.32 -3.50 -25.30
CA SER A 80 -11.28 -3.30 -26.31
C SER A 80 -9.90 -3.50 -25.72
N TYR A 81 -9.04 -4.26 -26.38
CA TYR A 81 -7.65 -4.42 -26.00
C TYR A 81 -6.77 -4.59 -27.25
N LEU A 82 -5.46 -4.46 -27.06
CA LEU A 82 -4.49 -4.60 -28.12
C LEU A 82 -4.00 -6.05 -28.21
N GLN A 83 -4.23 -6.72 -29.35
CA GLN A 83 -3.76 -8.07 -29.60
C GLN A 83 -2.83 -8.08 -30.82
N SER A 84 -1.53 -8.26 -30.59
CA SER A 84 -0.51 -8.31 -31.66
C SER A 84 -0.49 -7.05 -32.55
N GLY A 85 -0.77 -5.88 -31.97
CA GLY A 85 -0.88 -4.61 -32.69
C GLY A 85 -2.25 -4.35 -33.33
N ASP A 86 -3.16 -5.32 -33.33
CA ASP A 86 -4.55 -5.12 -33.75
C ASP A 86 -5.41 -4.66 -32.56
N VAL A 87 -6.32 -3.71 -32.80
CA VAL A 87 -7.35 -3.35 -31.80
C VAL A 87 -8.52 -4.28 -31.99
N VAL A 88 -8.82 -5.08 -30.96
CA VAL A 88 -9.90 -6.07 -30.99
C VAL A 88 -10.94 -5.70 -29.95
N LEU A 89 -12.21 -5.74 -30.34
CA LEU A 89 -13.36 -5.57 -29.44
C LEU A 89 -13.98 -6.94 -29.18
N CYS A 90 -14.07 -7.33 -27.91
CA CYS A 90 -14.66 -8.60 -27.51
C CYS A 90 -15.92 -8.43 -26.66
N HIS A 91 -16.94 -9.22 -27.00
CA HIS A 91 -18.07 -9.53 -26.14
C HIS A 91 -17.77 -10.84 -25.39
N GLY A 92 -16.89 -10.76 -24.40
CA GLY A 92 -16.39 -11.92 -23.67
C GLY A 92 -14.96 -11.72 -23.19
N LEU A 93 -14.50 -12.58 -22.28
CA LEU A 93 -13.09 -12.62 -21.92
C LEU A 93 -12.28 -13.20 -23.08
N PRO A 94 -11.23 -12.50 -23.56
CA PRO A 94 -10.48 -12.98 -24.71
C PRO A 94 -9.83 -14.34 -24.42
N GLY A 95 -9.98 -15.27 -25.36
CA GLY A 95 -9.48 -16.64 -25.26
C GLY A 95 -10.41 -17.62 -24.52
N GLN A 96 -11.60 -17.21 -24.08
CA GLN A 96 -12.62 -18.15 -23.60
C GLN A 96 -13.54 -18.65 -24.73
N GLU A 97 -14.06 -19.87 -24.58
CA GLU A 97 -15.09 -20.41 -25.48
C GLU A 97 -16.33 -19.50 -25.44
N GLY A 98 -16.79 -19.08 -26.61
CA GLY A 98 -17.95 -18.19 -26.76
C GLY A 98 -17.64 -16.69 -26.75
N ALA A 99 -16.38 -16.27 -26.52
CA ALA A 99 -16.00 -14.86 -26.66
C ALA A 99 -16.05 -14.44 -28.14
N ASN A 100 -16.99 -13.55 -28.49
CA ASN A 100 -17.09 -13.01 -29.84
C ASN A 100 -16.19 -11.77 -29.96
N CYS A 101 -15.03 -11.95 -30.58
CA CYS A 101 -14.01 -10.93 -30.76
C CYS A 101 -13.97 -10.47 -32.22
N LYS A 102 -14.14 -9.17 -32.45
CA LYS A 102 -14.06 -8.54 -33.76
C LYS A 102 -12.86 -7.59 -33.82
N THR A 103 -11.97 -7.82 -34.77
CA THR A 103 -10.88 -6.88 -35.07
C THR A 103 -11.46 -5.59 -35.63
N LEU A 104 -11.19 -4.48 -34.96
CA LEU A 104 -11.63 -3.14 -35.35
C LEU A 104 -10.60 -2.46 -36.25
N VAL A 105 -9.33 -2.58 -35.87
CA VAL A 105 -8.19 -2.03 -36.59
C VAL A 105 -7.19 -3.15 -36.79
N ARG A 106 -6.86 -3.44 -38.05
CA ARG A 106 -5.82 -4.40 -38.42
C ARG A 106 -4.54 -3.64 -38.69
N ASN A 107 -3.47 -4.01 -38.00
CA ASN A 107 -2.12 -3.56 -38.28
C ASN A 107 -1.71 -4.11 -39.65
N THR A 108 -1.82 -3.27 -40.67
CA THR A 108 -1.36 -3.60 -42.02
C THR A 108 0.11 -3.18 -42.15
N HIS A 109 0.99 -3.91 -41.48
CA HIS A 109 2.44 -3.82 -41.68
C HIS A 109 2.89 -4.22 -43.10
N SER A 110 1.96 -4.56 -43.99
CA SER A 110 2.20 -4.78 -45.40
C SER A 110 2.74 -3.49 -46.03
N HIS A 111 4.06 -3.29 -46.02
CA HIS A 111 4.85 -2.30 -46.77
C HIS A 111 3.98 -1.43 -47.69
N MET A 112 3.29 -0.45 -47.12
CA MET A 112 2.49 0.46 -47.93
C MET A 112 3.53 1.37 -48.58
N HIS A 113 3.76 1.17 -49.88
CA HIS A 113 4.72 1.96 -50.62
C HIS A 113 4.32 3.43 -50.50
N VAL A 114 5.23 4.25 -49.96
CA VAL A 114 5.10 5.72 -49.78
C VAL A 114 4.56 6.45 -51.02
N ARG A 115 4.62 5.83 -52.20
CA ARG A 115 4.09 6.35 -53.46
C ARG A 115 2.56 6.51 -53.48
N ASP A 116 1.80 5.73 -52.70
CA ASP A 116 0.34 5.85 -52.68
C ASP A 116 -0.19 6.91 -51.68
N LEU A 117 0.68 7.45 -50.81
CA LEU A 117 0.32 8.50 -49.86
C LEU A 117 0.39 9.92 -50.46
N LEU A 118 1.03 10.10 -51.61
CA LEU A 118 1.22 11.43 -52.23
C LEU A 118 0.10 11.83 -53.20
N SER A 119 -0.98 11.06 -53.31
CA SER A 119 -2.14 11.39 -54.16
C SER A 119 -3.39 11.77 -53.36
N PHE A 120 -3.25 12.25 -52.11
CA PHE A 120 -4.37 12.77 -51.35
C PHE A 120 -4.63 14.24 -51.70
N ASP A 121 -5.68 14.44 -52.50
CA ASP A 121 -6.19 15.71 -52.98
C ASP A 121 -6.68 16.58 -51.80
N GLU A 122 -6.17 17.81 -51.70
CA GLU A 122 -6.26 18.74 -50.57
C GLU A 122 -7.63 19.48 -50.49
N GLY A 123 -8.73 18.76 -50.75
CA GLY A 123 -10.03 19.40 -51.03
C GLY A 123 -11.26 18.78 -50.38
N GLN A 124 -11.16 17.76 -49.53
CA GLN A 124 -12.33 17.00 -49.11
C GLN A 124 -12.77 17.29 -47.67
N ASP A 125 -14.05 17.64 -47.56
CA ASP A 125 -14.86 17.87 -46.37
C ASP A 125 -14.62 16.83 -45.25
N ALA A 126 -14.95 17.22 -44.01
CA ALA A 126 -14.73 16.46 -42.78
C ALA A 126 -14.86 14.94 -42.94
N PRO A 127 -13.94 14.14 -42.36
CA PRO A 127 -13.81 12.73 -42.69
C PRO A 127 -15.07 11.95 -42.32
N ASP A 128 -15.77 11.42 -43.32
CA ASP A 128 -16.86 10.44 -43.17
C ASP A 128 -16.44 9.18 -42.36
N ASP A 129 -15.14 9.02 -42.07
CA ASP A 129 -14.52 7.94 -41.28
C ASP A 129 -14.34 8.25 -39.77
N LEU A 130 -14.88 9.36 -39.24
CA LEU A 130 -14.83 9.71 -37.81
C LEU A 130 -15.16 8.53 -36.86
N PRO A 131 -16.18 7.68 -37.13
CA PRO A 131 -16.48 6.54 -36.26
C PRO A 131 -15.33 5.53 -36.16
N GLY A 132 -14.57 5.33 -37.23
CA GLY A 132 -13.44 4.38 -37.25
C GLY A 132 -12.26 4.86 -36.41
N CYS A 133 -11.95 6.16 -36.48
CA CYS A 133 -10.94 6.79 -35.65
C CYS A 133 -11.32 6.73 -34.17
N ALA A 134 -12.55 7.14 -33.83
CA ALA A 134 -13.02 7.11 -32.44
C ALA A 134 -13.01 5.68 -31.85
N LEU A 135 -13.45 4.68 -32.62
CA LEU A 135 -13.43 3.29 -32.17
C LEU A 135 -12.00 2.77 -31.87
N SER A 136 -11.00 3.28 -32.59
CA SER A 136 -9.58 2.96 -32.33
C SER A 136 -9.03 3.54 -31.02
N LEU A 137 -9.73 4.49 -30.39
CA LEU A 137 -9.33 5.12 -29.13
C LEU A 137 -9.94 4.45 -27.89
N MET A 138 -10.87 3.50 -28.05
CA MET A 138 -11.54 2.84 -26.92
C MET A 138 -10.54 2.14 -25.98
N TRP A 139 -9.55 1.42 -26.53
CA TRP A 139 -8.55 0.73 -25.72
C TRP A 139 -7.67 1.73 -24.94
N LEU A 140 -7.40 2.90 -25.54
CA LEU A 140 -6.58 3.93 -24.92
C LEU A 140 -7.29 4.58 -23.73
N GLN A 141 -8.62 4.72 -23.78
CA GLN A 141 -9.40 5.17 -22.63
C GLN A 141 -9.20 4.26 -21.41
N ASP A 142 -9.22 2.94 -21.61
CA ASP A 142 -9.02 1.96 -20.54
C ASP A 142 -7.59 2.05 -19.97
N VAL A 143 -6.59 2.18 -20.85
CA VAL A 143 -5.17 2.34 -20.44
C VAL A 143 -4.96 3.63 -19.64
N LEU A 144 -5.56 4.76 -20.06
CA LEU A 144 -5.46 6.04 -19.35
C LEU A 144 -6.15 5.99 -17.98
N GLN A 145 -7.27 5.28 -17.87
CA GLN A 145 -7.91 5.05 -16.57
C GLN A 145 -7.04 4.20 -15.65
N ASP A 146 -6.36 3.18 -16.17
CA ASP A 146 -5.42 2.36 -15.40
C ASP A 146 -4.18 3.15 -14.98
N ALA A 147 -3.65 4.01 -15.84
CA ALA A 147 -2.55 4.92 -15.50
C ALA A 147 -2.93 5.86 -14.34
N ARG A 148 -4.16 6.41 -14.35
CA ARG A 148 -4.68 7.23 -13.26
C ARG A 148 -4.78 6.47 -11.93
N ARG A 149 -5.21 5.20 -11.97
CA ARG A 149 -5.27 4.32 -10.78
C ARG A 149 -3.87 4.02 -10.24
N GLU A 150 -2.93 3.79 -11.15
CA GLU A 150 -1.52 3.56 -10.83
C GLU A 150 -0.89 4.78 -10.14
N ASP A 151 -1.12 6.00 -10.65
CA ASP A 151 -0.65 7.23 -10.01
C ASP A 151 -1.18 7.36 -8.58
N LEU A 152 -2.47 7.08 -8.36
CA LEU A 152 -3.07 7.11 -7.03
C LEU A 152 -2.43 6.06 -6.10
N GLY A 153 -2.19 4.85 -6.62
CA GLY A 153 -1.48 3.80 -5.89
C GLY A 153 -0.07 4.24 -5.48
N ILE A 154 0.69 4.85 -6.39
CA ILE A 154 2.04 5.35 -6.13
C ILE A 154 2.03 6.55 -5.18
N LEU A 155 1.03 7.43 -5.26
CA LEU A 155 0.86 8.53 -4.31
C LEU A 155 0.69 8.00 -2.88
N VAL A 156 -0.23 7.05 -2.68
CA VAL A 156 -0.47 6.41 -1.37
C VAL A 156 0.79 5.67 -0.90
N TYR A 157 1.50 5.02 -1.82
CA TYR A 157 2.77 4.35 -1.54
C TYR A 157 3.84 5.31 -0.99
N ASN A 158 3.97 6.51 -1.54
CA ASN A 158 4.94 7.51 -1.05
C ASN A 158 4.63 7.98 0.38
N VAL A 159 3.35 8.20 0.70
CA VAL A 159 2.91 8.56 2.05
C VAL A 159 3.17 7.41 3.04
N TRP A 160 2.91 6.17 2.60
CA TRP A 160 3.22 4.99 3.39
C TRP A 160 4.73 4.80 3.62
N LEU A 161 5.56 5.07 2.61
CA LEU A 161 7.03 5.06 2.71
C LEU A 161 7.55 6.08 3.74
N LEU A 162 6.95 7.26 3.80
CA LEU A 162 7.26 8.25 4.85
C LEU A 162 6.91 7.68 6.23
N THR A 163 5.75 7.04 6.36
CA THR A 163 5.32 6.38 7.61
C THR A 163 6.31 5.28 8.03
N LEU A 164 6.78 4.46 7.08
CA LEU A 164 7.80 3.43 7.32
C LEU A 164 9.14 4.05 7.75
N SER A 165 9.52 5.19 7.14
CA SER A 165 10.73 5.93 7.49
C SER A 165 10.67 6.50 8.92
N VAL A 166 9.53 7.07 9.31
CA VAL A 166 9.29 7.53 10.69
C VAL A 166 9.32 6.36 11.66
N ALA A 167 8.63 5.25 11.35
CA ALA A 167 8.65 4.05 12.18
C ALA A 167 10.07 3.47 12.35
N THR A 168 10.90 3.53 11.31
CA THR A 168 12.31 3.10 11.37
C THR A 168 13.09 3.93 12.40
N LEU A 169 12.89 5.25 12.40
CA LEU A 169 13.58 6.15 13.33
C LEU A 169 13.09 6.00 14.76
N LEU A 170 11.78 5.81 14.96
CA LEU A 170 11.20 5.68 16.30
C LEU A 170 11.54 4.37 16.99
N ASN A 171 11.73 3.30 16.23
CA ASN A 171 12.05 1.99 16.78
C ASN A 171 13.54 1.65 16.71
N GLU A 172 14.38 2.55 16.16
CA GLU A 172 15.81 2.29 15.90
C GLU A 172 16.04 0.91 15.26
N SER A 173 15.14 0.51 14.36
CA SER A 173 15.01 -0.88 13.94
C SER A 173 15.72 -1.16 12.62
N LEU A 174 16.73 -2.03 12.66
CA LEU A 174 17.47 -2.49 11.48
C LEU A 174 16.56 -3.10 10.39
N PRO A 175 15.54 -3.94 10.71
CA PRO A 175 14.71 -4.53 9.66
C PRO A 175 13.82 -3.51 8.93
N HIS A 176 13.31 -2.48 9.63
CA HIS A 176 12.54 -1.42 8.99
C HIS A 176 13.42 -0.56 8.08
N LEU A 177 14.67 -0.33 8.48
CA LEU A 177 15.65 0.37 7.65
C LEU A 177 15.91 -0.37 6.33
N PHE A 178 16.10 -1.70 6.39
CA PHE A 178 16.25 -2.51 5.19
C PHE A 178 15.00 -2.52 4.31
N ALA A 179 13.81 -2.65 4.92
CA ALA A 179 12.56 -2.57 4.18
C ALA A 179 12.34 -1.20 3.53
N GLY A 180 12.71 -0.11 4.21
CA GLY A 180 12.68 1.23 3.64
C GLY A 180 13.58 1.33 2.40
N LEU A 181 14.78 0.77 2.46
CA LEU A 181 15.69 0.73 1.31
C LEU A 181 15.13 -0.12 0.15
N ALA A 182 14.63 -1.33 0.44
CA ALA A 182 14.03 -2.20 -0.57
C ALA A 182 12.81 -1.55 -1.22
N ALA A 183 11.98 -0.86 -0.44
CA ALA A 183 10.84 -0.12 -0.94
C ALA A 183 11.27 1.07 -1.83
N ARG A 184 12.36 1.79 -1.50
CA ARG A 184 12.92 2.79 -2.43
C ARG A 184 13.44 2.18 -3.73
N ALA A 185 14.04 0.99 -3.67
CA ALA A 185 14.49 0.30 -4.88
C ALA A 185 13.28 -0.10 -5.76
N LEU A 186 12.20 -0.55 -5.14
CA LEU A 186 10.95 -0.87 -5.84
C LEU A 186 10.32 0.38 -6.47
N ALA A 187 10.30 1.52 -5.76
CA ALA A 187 9.83 2.79 -6.29
C ALA A 187 10.58 3.20 -7.58
N ALA A 188 11.91 3.12 -7.56
CA ALA A 188 12.75 3.40 -8.72
C ALA A 188 12.50 2.41 -9.86
N GLY A 189 12.32 1.12 -9.54
CA GLY A 189 11.95 0.09 -10.51
C GLY A 189 10.61 0.37 -11.20
N TRP A 190 9.58 0.74 -10.45
CA TRP A 190 8.28 1.11 -11.01
C TRP A 190 8.36 2.36 -11.88
N SER A 191 9.05 3.42 -11.45
CA SER A 191 9.26 4.60 -12.30
C SER A 191 9.98 4.26 -13.61
N GLY A 192 10.97 3.36 -13.57
CA GLY A 192 11.67 2.91 -14.78
C GLY A 192 10.77 2.10 -15.71
N PHE A 193 9.95 1.22 -15.13
CA PHE A 193 8.97 0.45 -15.90
C PHE A 193 7.93 1.36 -16.56
N ARG A 194 7.45 2.39 -15.87
CA ARG A 194 6.49 3.37 -16.41
C ARG A 194 7.02 4.10 -17.63
N VAL A 195 8.22 4.68 -17.54
CA VAL A 195 8.84 5.39 -18.69
C VAL A 195 8.93 4.47 -19.92
N LYS A 196 9.32 3.20 -19.72
CA LYS A 196 9.35 2.21 -20.81
C LYS A 196 7.96 1.88 -21.33
N GLY A 197 6.99 1.71 -20.43
CA GLY A 197 5.59 1.43 -20.77
C GLY A 197 4.97 2.56 -21.60
N THR A 198 5.15 3.80 -21.17
CA THR A 198 4.67 5.01 -21.88
C THR A 198 5.30 5.14 -23.26
N SER A 199 6.61 4.85 -23.40
CA SER A 199 7.26 4.84 -24.72
C SER A 199 6.66 3.77 -25.65
N ASN A 200 6.51 2.53 -25.18
CA ASN A 200 5.91 1.47 -25.98
C ASN A 200 4.44 1.77 -26.34
N LEU A 201 3.72 2.39 -25.41
CA LEU A 201 2.34 2.81 -25.61
C LEU A 201 2.24 3.91 -26.67
N TYR A 202 3.15 4.88 -26.65
CA TYR A 202 3.23 5.95 -27.65
C TYR A 202 3.53 5.38 -29.04
N ASP A 203 4.51 4.49 -29.17
CA ASP A 203 4.83 3.84 -30.46
C ASP A 203 3.61 3.08 -31.02
N THR A 204 2.91 2.35 -30.16
CA THR A 204 1.67 1.65 -30.52
C THR A 204 0.59 2.64 -30.95
N TYR A 205 0.44 3.74 -30.22
CA TYR A 205 -0.53 4.79 -30.51
C TYR A 205 -0.28 5.41 -31.90
N LEU A 206 0.95 5.79 -32.21
CA LEU A 206 1.33 6.35 -33.51
C LEU A 206 1.00 5.39 -34.67
N HIS A 207 1.27 4.10 -34.47
CA HIS A 207 1.01 3.07 -35.48
C HIS A 207 -0.47 2.75 -35.67
N VAL A 208 -1.26 2.72 -34.59
CA VAL A 208 -2.67 2.31 -34.64
C VAL A 208 -3.59 3.48 -34.98
N VAL A 209 -3.33 4.65 -34.40
CA VAL A 209 -4.23 5.80 -34.42
C VAL A 209 -3.80 6.79 -35.51
N GLU A 210 -2.61 7.38 -35.38
CA GLU A 210 -2.17 8.48 -36.23
C GLU A 210 -1.96 8.04 -37.68
N THR A 211 -1.08 7.06 -37.90
CA THR A 211 -0.81 6.51 -39.24
C THR A 211 -1.92 5.56 -39.74
N GLY A 212 -2.78 5.12 -38.83
CA GLY A 212 -3.88 4.21 -39.11
C GLY A 212 -5.18 4.95 -39.47
N LYS A 213 -6.20 4.77 -38.63
CA LYS A 213 -7.59 5.17 -38.96
C LYS A 213 -7.85 6.67 -38.84
N CYS A 214 -7.00 7.43 -38.14
CA CYS A 214 -7.23 8.86 -37.90
C CYS A 214 -6.54 9.78 -38.93
N ARG A 215 -5.85 9.24 -39.95
CA ARG A 215 -5.25 10.00 -41.07
C ARG A 215 -4.39 11.21 -40.60
N GLY A 216 -3.59 11.02 -39.56
CA GLY A 216 -2.72 12.08 -39.00
C GLY A 216 -3.38 12.97 -37.94
N PHE A 217 -4.65 12.74 -37.59
CA PHE A 217 -5.29 13.46 -36.49
C PHE A 217 -4.87 12.88 -35.13
N ASP A 218 -4.19 13.69 -34.31
CA ASP A 218 -3.80 13.35 -32.94
C ASP A 218 -4.74 14.02 -31.92
N PRO A 219 -5.71 13.28 -31.34
CA PRO A 219 -6.59 13.80 -30.28
C PRO A 219 -5.90 14.10 -28.94
N LEU A 220 -4.69 13.59 -28.69
CA LEU A 220 -3.95 13.77 -27.44
C LEU A 220 -2.90 14.88 -27.52
N GLY A 221 -2.39 15.18 -28.72
CA GLY A 221 -1.44 16.25 -28.98
C GLY A 221 -0.22 16.19 -28.06
N ASP A 222 0.08 17.32 -27.40
CA ASP A 222 1.26 17.48 -26.53
C ASP A 222 1.20 16.66 -25.22
N TRP A 223 0.10 15.95 -24.94
CA TRP A 223 -0.05 15.14 -23.73
C TRP A 223 1.08 14.13 -23.54
N TRP A 224 1.52 13.47 -24.61
CA TRP A 224 2.61 12.48 -24.56
C TRP A 224 3.93 13.09 -24.08
N THR A 225 4.27 14.27 -24.59
CA THR A 225 5.48 15.01 -24.25
C THR A 225 5.45 15.46 -22.79
N HIS A 226 4.29 15.97 -22.34
CA HIS A 226 4.10 16.39 -20.95
C HIS A 226 4.17 15.22 -19.97
N ASN A 227 3.44 14.13 -20.24
CA ASN A 227 3.43 12.96 -19.35
C ASN A 227 4.82 12.30 -19.27
N THR A 228 5.46 12.07 -20.42
CA THR A 228 6.80 11.45 -20.47
C THR A 228 7.84 12.29 -19.72
N SER A 229 7.77 13.61 -19.83
CA SER A 229 8.67 14.51 -19.10
C SER A 229 8.51 14.37 -17.58
N HIS A 230 7.28 14.35 -17.07
CA HIS A 230 7.02 14.16 -15.64
C HIS A 230 7.50 12.78 -15.14
N GLU A 231 7.31 11.73 -15.95
CA GLU A 231 7.75 10.38 -15.59
C GLU A 231 9.28 10.24 -15.56
N ILE A 232 9.99 10.84 -16.51
CA ILE A 232 11.46 10.88 -16.52
C ILE A 232 12.00 11.63 -15.29
N ILE A 233 11.41 12.79 -14.96
CA ILE A 233 11.79 13.54 -13.77
C ILE A 233 11.59 12.69 -12.50
N SER A 234 10.45 12.00 -12.41
CA SER A 234 10.15 11.08 -11.29
C SER A 234 11.16 9.93 -11.19
N LEU A 235 11.56 9.33 -12.31
CA LEU A 235 12.59 8.29 -12.35
C LEU A 235 13.95 8.81 -11.84
N VAL A 236 14.40 9.97 -12.33
CA VAL A 236 15.67 10.58 -11.91
C VAL A 236 15.65 10.87 -10.41
N PHE A 237 14.56 11.46 -9.89
CA PHE A 237 14.42 11.72 -8.46
C PHE A 237 14.45 10.42 -7.64
N ASN A 238 13.72 9.37 -8.05
CA ASN A 238 13.73 8.09 -7.35
C ASN A 238 15.11 7.42 -7.36
N ALA A 239 15.85 7.50 -8.46
CA ALA A 239 17.21 6.96 -8.56
C ALA A 239 18.19 7.69 -7.63
N VAL A 240 18.17 9.03 -7.62
CA VAL A 240 18.99 9.85 -6.71
C VAL A 240 18.65 9.55 -5.25
N LEU A 241 17.35 9.48 -4.93
CA LEU A 241 16.89 9.16 -3.58
C LEU A 241 17.30 7.76 -3.14
N LEU A 242 17.27 6.77 -4.04
CA LEU A 242 17.74 5.42 -3.73
C LEU A 242 19.22 5.42 -3.34
N VAL A 243 20.07 6.16 -4.07
CA VAL A 243 21.51 6.28 -3.75
C VAL A 243 21.72 6.99 -2.42
N LEU A 244 21.08 8.14 -2.21
CA LEU A 244 21.21 8.92 -0.97
C LEU A 244 20.72 8.13 0.25
N MET A 245 19.52 7.53 0.15
CA MET A 245 18.94 6.72 1.22
C MET A 245 19.74 5.44 1.45
N GLY A 246 20.31 4.82 0.40
CA GLY A 246 21.22 3.69 0.53
C GLY A 246 22.48 4.04 1.31
N GLY A 247 23.11 5.18 1.00
CA GLY A 247 24.27 5.68 1.73
C GLY A 247 23.98 5.96 3.20
N LEU A 248 22.85 6.61 3.51
CA LEU A 248 22.44 6.86 4.89
C LEU A 248 22.04 5.60 5.64
N THR A 249 21.31 4.70 4.99
CA THR A 249 20.97 3.38 5.54
C THR A 249 22.23 2.60 5.90
N TYR A 250 23.26 2.59 5.06
CA TYR A 250 24.53 1.94 5.38
C TYR A 250 25.21 2.54 6.62
N LYS A 251 25.25 3.88 6.73
CA LYS A 251 25.83 4.55 7.91
C LYS A 251 25.03 4.29 9.17
N LEU A 252 23.70 4.41 9.12
CA LEU A 252 22.80 4.12 10.24
C LEU A 252 22.88 2.66 10.65
N PHE A 253 22.92 1.73 9.68
CA PHE A 253 23.10 0.31 9.94
C PHE A 253 24.35 0.04 10.77
N ARG A 254 25.49 0.68 10.44
CA ARG A 254 26.72 0.52 11.22
C ARG A 254 26.58 1.03 12.65
N VAL A 255 25.99 2.21 12.84
CA VAL A 255 25.77 2.80 14.16
C VAL A 255 24.83 1.93 15.00
N TYR A 256 23.68 1.55 14.44
CA TYR A 256 22.68 0.75 15.12
C TYR A 256 23.15 -0.68 15.39
N ALA A 257 23.94 -1.28 14.49
CA ALA A 257 24.53 -2.59 14.74
C ALA A 257 25.46 -2.53 15.96
N LEU A 258 26.36 -1.53 16.02
CA LEU A 258 27.28 -1.36 17.15
C LEU A 258 26.53 -1.15 18.47
N GLN A 259 25.52 -0.26 18.48
CA GLN A 259 24.71 0.01 19.67
C GLN A 259 23.85 -1.19 20.10
N SER A 260 23.28 -1.92 19.14
CA SER A 260 22.48 -3.12 19.43
C SER A 260 23.34 -4.24 20.03
N PHE A 261 24.61 -4.35 19.65
CA PHE A 261 25.51 -5.35 20.24
C PHE A 261 26.07 -4.91 21.59
N SER A 262 26.29 -3.60 21.82
CA SER A 262 26.82 -3.12 23.10
C SER A 262 25.77 -3.06 24.21
N ARG A 263 24.50 -2.75 23.87
CA ARG A 263 23.44 -2.56 24.87
C ARG A 263 22.93 -3.86 25.45
N VAL A 264 23.00 -4.96 24.70
CA VAL A 264 22.36 -6.20 25.07
C VAL A 264 23.41 -7.23 25.41
N GLY A 265 23.78 -7.32 26.70
CA GLY A 265 24.50 -8.48 27.26
C GLY A 265 23.66 -9.77 27.27
N ALA A 266 22.65 -9.86 26.41
CA ALA A 266 21.77 -11.02 26.32
C ALA A 266 22.44 -12.18 25.59
N SER A 267 22.05 -13.39 25.98
CA SER A 267 22.43 -14.62 25.29
C SER A 267 22.21 -14.51 23.78
N PRO A 268 23.14 -15.01 22.94
CA PRO A 268 23.05 -14.96 21.48
C PRO A 268 21.77 -15.61 20.94
N GLU A 269 21.18 -16.55 21.67
CA GLU A 269 19.91 -17.19 21.29
C GLU A 269 18.73 -16.21 21.33
N VAL A 270 18.61 -15.41 22.39
CA VAL A 270 17.52 -14.43 22.56
C VAL A 270 17.63 -13.34 21.49
N ASN A 271 18.85 -12.91 21.16
CA ASN A 271 19.09 -11.94 20.08
C ASN A 271 18.61 -12.48 18.72
N ARG A 272 18.85 -13.77 18.43
CA ARG A 272 18.38 -14.38 17.17
C ARG A 272 16.85 -14.39 17.08
N VAL A 273 16.17 -14.75 18.17
CA VAL A 273 14.70 -14.77 18.23
C VAL A 273 14.14 -13.35 18.11
N TYR A 274 14.74 -12.37 18.79
CA TYR A 274 14.35 -10.97 18.69
C TYR A 274 14.44 -10.44 17.24
N LYS A 275 15.53 -10.75 16.53
CA LYS A 275 15.67 -10.40 15.10
C LYS A 275 14.59 -11.03 14.23
N LEU A 276 14.21 -12.29 14.50
CA LEU A 276 13.10 -12.95 13.79
C LEU A 276 11.75 -12.26 14.05
N VAL A 277 11.47 -11.85 15.30
CA VAL A 277 10.23 -11.12 15.63
C VAL A 277 10.19 -9.76 14.96
N LEU A 278 11.31 -9.02 14.94
CA LEU A 278 11.39 -7.75 14.22
C LEU A 278 11.23 -7.94 12.71
N LEU A 279 11.86 -8.97 12.13
CA LEU A 279 11.69 -9.31 10.72
C LEU A 279 10.23 -9.63 10.40
N LEU A 280 9.57 -10.46 11.22
CA LEU A 280 8.16 -10.81 11.06
C LEU A 280 7.28 -9.55 11.09
N SER A 281 7.53 -8.63 12.02
CA SER A 281 6.81 -7.36 12.09
C SER A 281 6.90 -6.57 10.78
N VAL A 282 8.08 -6.51 10.18
CA VAL A 282 8.30 -5.75 8.94
C VAL A 282 7.61 -6.43 7.77
N VAL A 283 7.79 -7.73 7.61
CA VAL A 283 7.15 -8.50 6.53
C VAL A 283 5.63 -8.45 6.68
N LEU A 284 5.10 -8.51 7.91
CA LEU A 284 3.67 -8.37 8.20
C LEU A 284 3.13 -6.99 7.78
N GLN A 285 3.85 -5.90 8.08
CA GLN A 285 3.45 -4.54 7.67
C GLN A 285 3.49 -4.36 6.15
N LEU A 286 4.54 -4.88 5.48
CA LEU A 286 4.65 -4.87 4.03
C LEU A 286 3.50 -5.67 3.39
N ALA A 287 3.30 -6.91 3.83
CA ALA A 287 2.23 -7.78 3.37
C ALA A 287 0.85 -7.11 3.51
N GLY A 288 0.59 -6.45 4.65
CA GLY A 288 -0.65 -5.69 4.86
C GLY A 288 -0.83 -4.57 3.85
N PHE A 289 0.21 -3.76 3.62
CA PHE A 289 0.16 -2.67 2.64
C PHE A 289 -0.11 -3.20 1.22
N PHE A 290 0.67 -4.18 0.75
CA PHE A 290 0.49 -4.73 -0.60
C PHE A 290 -0.85 -5.44 -0.77
N THR A 291 -1.33 -6.16 0.26
CA THR A 291 -2.65 -6.83 0.22
C THR A 291 -3.79 -5.81 0.14
N LEU A 292 -3.74 -4.72 0.91
CA LEU A 292 -4.74 -3.65 0.81
C LEU A 292 -4.65 -2.90 -0.52
N GLY A 293 -3.42 -2.62 -0.98
CA GLY A 293 -3.17 -1.96 -2.26
C GLY A 293 -3.73 -2.75 -3.44
N GLN A 294 -3.43 -4.05 -3.54
CA GLN A 294 -4.00 -4.89 -4.61
C GLN A 294 -5.54 -4.95 -4.53
N THR A 295 -6.10 -5.03 -3.31
CA THR A 295 -7.55 -5.13 -3.09
C THR A 295 -8.24 -3.84 -3.54
N ALA A 296 -7.65 -2.68 -3.25
CA ALA A 296 -8.17 -1.39 -3.67
C ALA A 296 -8.10 -1.20 -5.20
N LEU A 297 -6.96 -1.54 -5.82
CA LEU A 297 -6.79 -1.46 -7.28
C LEU A 297 -7.77 -2.40 -8.00
N TRP A 298 -7.94 -3.62 -7.49
CA TRP A 298 -8.90 -4.59 -8.03
C TRP A 298 -10.34 -4.10 -7.90
N MET A 299 -10.70 -3.58 -6.72
CA MET A 299 -12.04 -3.05 -6.46
C MET A 299 -12.39 -1.92 -7.42
N ASP A 300 -11.47 -0.97 -7.64
CA ASP A 300 -11.71 0.15 -8.55
C ASP A 300 -11.81 -0.30 -10.02
N LYS A 301 -11.01 -1.29 -10.43
CA LYS A 301 -11.06 -1.88 -11.78
C LYS A 301 -12.41 -2.53 -12.07
N ILE A 302 -12.96 -3.30 -11.13
CA ILE A 302 -14.26 -3.97 -11.31
C ILE A 302 -15.43 -2.97 -11.16
N ALA A 303 -15.30 -1.94 -10.32
CA ALA A 303 -16.41 -1.02 -10.05
C ALA A 303 -16.76 -0.09 -11.23
N VAL A 304 -15.75 0.38 -11.99
CA VAL A 304 -15.91 1.48 -12.96
C VAL A 304 -15.80 1.01 -14.43
N GLY A 305 -15.25 -0.18 -14.70
CA GLY A 305 -14.94 -0.62 -16.07
C GLY A 305 -16.00 -1.51 -16.73
N ALA A 306 -15.87 -1.66 -18.07
CA ALA A 306 -16.61 -2.65 -18.88
C ALA A 306 -16.45 -4.11 -18.37
N VAL A 307 -15.44 -4.34 -17.52
CA VAL A 307 -15.23 -5.59 -16.78
C VAL A 307 -16.46 -5.99 -15.96
N ARG A 308 -17.24 -5.03 -15.44
CA ARG A 308 -18.43 -5.30 -14.62
C ARG A 308 -19.44 -6.16 -15.36
N ASP A 309 -19.69 -5.85 -16.63
CA ASP A 309 -20.69 -6.56 -17.45
C ASP A 309 -20.16 -7.92 -17.93
N LEU A 310 -18.84 -8.11 -17.89
CA LEU A 310 -18.16 -9.32 -18.30
C LEU A 310 -18.01 -10.36 -17.17
N ALA A 311 -18.13 -9.92 -15.92
CA ALA A 311 -17.93 -10.77 -14.77
C ALA A 311 -19.21 -11.57 -14.45
N GLU A 312 -19.34 -12.78 -15.01
CA GLU A 312 -20.44 -13.72 -14.73
C GLU A 312 -20.64 -13.98 -13.22
N HIS A 313 -19.57 -13.86 -12.44
CA HIS A 313 -19.56 -14.04 -10.99
C HIS A 313 -19.15 -12.78 -10.21
N PHE A 314 -19.61 -11.60 -10.65
CA PHE A 314 -19.33 -10.31 -10.00
C PHE A 314 -19.49 -10.33 -8.46
N PHE A 315 -20.57 -10.95 -7.96
CA PHE A 315 -20.83 -11.03 -6.52
C PHE A 315 -19.78 -11.84 -5.75
N LEU A 316 -19.21 -12.89 -6.34
CA LEU A 316 -18.16 -13.66 -5.70
C LEU A 316 -16.87 -12.85 -5.57
N TYR A 317 -16.48 -12.13 -6.63
CA TYR A 317 -15.30 -11.25 -6.58
C TYR A 317 -15.48 -10.10 -5.58
N LEU A 318 -16.68 -9.50 -5.54
CA LEU A 318 -16.98 -8.45 -4.57
C LEU A 318 -16.99 -8.97 -3.13
N ALA A 319 -17.56 -10.16 -2.89
CA ALA A 319 -17.54 -10.78 -1.58
C ALA A 319 -16.10 -11.08 -1.11
N GLU A 320 -15.27 -11.63 -1.99
CA GLU A 320 -13.86 -11.90 -1.72
C GLU A 320 -13.08 -10.63 -1.37
N LEU A 321 -13.33 -9.54 -2.09
CA LEU A 321 -12.76 -8.22 -1.83
C LEU A 321 -13.14 -7.68 -0.44
N ILE A 322 -14.42 -7.73 -0.10
CA ILE A 322 -14.93 -7.25 1.20
C ILE A 322 -14.35 -8.09 2.34
N VAL A 323 -14.36 -9.42 2.20
CA VAL A 323 -13.82 -10.35 3.19
C VAL A 323 -12.33 -10.09 3.40
N THR A 324 -11.55 -9.93 2.32
CA THR A 324 -10.12 -9.61 2.39
C THR A 324 -9.88 -8.29 3.12
N ALA A 325 -10.59 -7.23 2.75
CA ALA A 325 -10.47 -5.91 3.39
C ALA A 325 -10.77 -5.95 4.90
N VAL A 326 -11.81 -6.68 5.30
CA VAL A 326 -12.21 -6.83 6.71
C VAL A 326 -11.22 -7.70 7.49
N LEU A 327 -10.72 -8.79 6.90
CA LEU A 327 -9.82 -9.72 7.60
C LEU A 327 -8.38 -9.21 7.75
N VAL A 328 -7.90 -8.34 6.86
CA VAL A 328 -6.52 -7.82 6.93
C VAL A 328 -6.27 -7.04 8.21
N ILE A 329 -7.23 -6.25 8.71
CA ILE A 329 -7.01 -5.43 9.93
C ILE A 329 -6.85 -6.32 11.18
N PRO A 330 -7.79 -7.23 11.51
CA PRO A 330 -7.60 -8.20 12.60
C PRO A 330 -6.35 -9.05 12.40
N TRP A 331 -6.04 -9.46 11.16
CA TRP A 331 -4.85 -10.23 10.86
C TRP A 331 -3.55 -9.50 11.23
N LEU A 332 -3.41 -8.22 10.88
CA LEU A 332 -2.26 -7.39 11.25
C LEU A 332 -2.13 -7.25 12.77
N VAL A 333 -3.24 -6.95 13.46
CA VAL A 333 -3.25 -6.76 14.92
C VAL A 333 -2.94 -8.08 15.64
N LEU A 334 -3.53 -9.19 15.22
CA LEU A 334 -3.30 -10.51 15.82
C LEU A 334 -1.89 -11.02 15.55
N GLY A 335 -1.35 -10.81 14.34
CA GLY A 335 0.03 -11.19 14.01
C GLY A 335 1.03 -10.47 14.91
N TRP A 336 0.81 -9.17 15.13
CA TRP A 336 1.61 -8.36 16.03
C TRP A 336 1.53 -8.82 17.49
N ILE A 337 0.32 -8.96 18.03
CA ILE A 337 0.09 -9.29 19.44
C ILE A 337 0.51 -10.73 19.76
N SER A 338 0.16 -11.69 18.88
CA SER A 338 0.39 -13.11 19.13
C SER A 338 1.86 -13.45 19.30
N VAL A 339 2.73 -12.84 18.49
CA VAL A 339 4.17 -13.09 18.51
C VAL A 339 4.83 -12.43 19.72
N ARG A 340 4.46 -11.17 20.04
CA ARG A 340 5.01 -10.46 21.21
C ARG A 340 4.60 -11.08 22.54
N ARG A 341 3.35 -11.57 22.64
CA ARG A 341 2.83 -12.19 23.87
C ARG A 341 3.09 -13.69 23.95
N GLU A 342 3.72 -14.30 22.95
CA GLU A 342 3.88 -15.76 22.81
C GLU A 342 2.56 -16.54 23.03
N SER A 343 1.43 -15.95 22.66
CA SER A 343 0.11 -16.51 22.97
C SER A 343 -0.30 -17.55 21.94
N LYS A 344 -0.34 -18.82 22.36
CA LYS A 344 -0.75 -19.97 21.53
C LYS A 344 -2.13 -19.78 20.86
N PRO A 345 -3.21 -19.38 21.56
CA PRO A 345 -4.52 -19.25 20.92
C PRO A 345 -4.56 -18.11 19.90
N LEU A 346 -3.98 -16.94 20.22
CA LEU A 346 -3.94 -15.80 19.28
C LEU A 346 -3.13 -16.15 18.03
N PHE A 347 -2.03 -16.90 18.20
CA PHE A 347 -1.22 -17.37 17.08
C PHE A 347 -2.00 -18.32 16.16
N LEU A 348 -2.80 -19.23 16.72
CA LEU A 348 -3.63 -20.15 15.92
C LEU A 348 -4.67 -19.39 15.10
N VAL A 349 -5.36 -18.40 15.69
CA VAL A 349 -6.31 -17.54 14.96
C VAL A 349 -5.61 -16.75 13.86
N PHE A 350 -4.45 -16.14 14.16
CA PHE A 350 -3.63 -15.43 13.17
C PHE A 350 -3.20 -16.34 12.00
N SER A 351 -2.72 -17.54 12.31
CA SER A 351 -2.30 -18.53 11.30
C SER A 351 -3.48 -18.99 10.44
N PHE A 352 -4.66 -19.17 11.04
CA PHE A 352 -5.88 -19.54 10.31
C PHE A 352 -6.30 -18.43 9.34
N ILE A 353 -6.34 -17.17 9.78
CA ILE A 353 -6.65 -16.03 8.90
C ILE A 353 -5.61 -15.91 7.78
N SER A 354 -4.32 -16.12 8.08
CA SER A 354 -3.24 -16.11 7.07
C SER A 354 -3.47 -17.16 5.97
N LEU A 355 -3.82 -18.39 6.37
CA LEU A 355 -4.14 -19.47 5.43
C LEU A 355 -5.35 -19.11 4.56
N LEU A 356 -6.40 -18.54 5.17
CA LEU A 356 -7.59 -18.12 4.45
C LEU A 356 -7.27 -17.03 3.40
N LEU A 357 -6.47 -16.01 3.77
CA LEU A 357 -6.02 -14.96 2.84
C LEU A 357 -5.19 -15.52 1.68
N ILE A 358 -4.32 -16.51 1.93
CA ILE A 358 -3.53 -17.19 0.88
C ILE A 358 -4.45 -18.01 -0.05
N ILE A 359 -5.43 -18.74 0.50
CA ILE A 359 -6.38 -19.52 -0.29
C ILE A 359 -7.22 -18.61 -1.19
N MET A 360 -7.78 -17.52 -0.64
CA MET A 360 -8.54 -16.54 -1.42
C MET A 360 -7.67 -15.93 -2.52
N SER A 361 -6.48 -15.41 -2.19
CA SER A 361 -5.55 -14.89 -3.20
C SER A 361 -5.21 -15.92 -4.29
N THR A 362 -5.06 -17.19 -3.92
CA THR A 362 -4.82 -18.29 -4.89
C THR A 362 -6.03 -18.48 -5.80
N MET A 363 -7.25 -18.49 -5.25
CA MET A 363 -8.49 -18.56 -6.03
C MET A 363 -8.59 -17.37 -7.00
N LEU A 364 -8.27 -16.16 -6.56
CA LEU A 364 -8.22 -14.98 -7.41
C LEU A 364 -7.22 -15.14 -8.57
N PHE A 365 -6.01 -15.67 -8.35
CA PHE A 365 -5.05 -15.96 -9.44
C PHE A 365 -5.48 -17.08 -10.39
N THR A 366 -6.34 -18.00 -9.95
CA THR A 366 -6.91 -19.02 -10.84
C THR A 366 -8.02 -18.47 -11.74
N SER A 367 -8.63 -17.33 -11.39
CA SER A 367 -9.67 -16.70 -12.20
C SER A 367 -9.14 -16.26 -13.57
N PRO A 368 -9.83 -16.61 -14.69
CA PRO A 368 -9.49 -16.12 -16.02
C PRO A 368 -9.48 -14.60 -16.13
N LEU A 369 -10.40 -13.92 -15.44
CA LEU A 369 -10.51 -12.47 -15.44
C LEU A 369 -9.27 -11.82 -14.80
N ASN A 370 -8.85 -12.31 -13.64
CA ASN A 370 -7.66 -11.77 -12.98
C ASN A 370 -6.38 -12.05 -13.77
N ARG A 371 -6.27 -13.24 -14.40
CA ARG A 371 -5.14 -13.54 -15.31
C ARG A 371 -5.08 -12.59 -16.50
N PHE A 372 -6.24 -12.22 -17.05
CA PHE A 372 -6.33 -11.23 -18.11
C PHE A 372 -5.83 -9.86 -17.61
N VAL A 373 -6.34 -9.38 -16.47
CA VAL A 373 -5.94 -8.08 -15.91
C VAL A 373 -4.46 -8.04 -15.53
N ILE A 374 -3.89 -9.13 -15.02
CA ILE A 374 -2.45 -9.23 -14.72
C ILE A 374 -1.59 -9.13 -15.98
N LYS A 375 -2.06 -9.64 -17.12
CA LYS A 375 -1.34 -9.54 -18.39
C LYS A 375 -1.37 -8.11 -18.95
N GLU A 376 -2.51 -7.46 -18.82
CA GLU A 376 -2.72 -6.11 -19.37
C GLU A 376 -2.10 -5.03 -18.47
N TRP A 377 -2.25 -5.17 -17.16
CA TRP A 377 -1.88 -4.15 -16.18
C TRP A 377 -0.72 -4.60 -15.29
N SER A 378 0.49 -4.27 -15.73
CA SER A 378 1.74 -4.66 -15.07
C SER A 378 1.87 -4.16 -13.63
N PHE A 379 1.41 -2.94 -13.33
CA PHE A 379 1.50 -2.39 -11.97
C PHE A 379 0.67 -3.22 -11.00
N TYR A 380 -0.58 -3.52 -11.36
CA TYR A 380 -1.43 -4.44 -10.60
C TYR A 380 -0.81 -5.85 -10.49
N ALA A 381 -0.19 -6.37 -11.55
CA ALA A 381 0.54 -7.63 -11.50
C ALA A 381 1.65 -7.62 -10.45
N THR A 382 2.49 -6.57 -10.42
CA THR A 382 3.58 -6.48 -9.44
C THR A 382 3.06 -6.34 -8.01
N MET A 383 2.01 -5.55 -7.79
CA MET A 383 1.37 -5.38 -6.49
C MET A 383 0.78 -6.70 -5.97
N SER A 384 0.07 -7.43 -6.82
CA SER A 384 -0.61 -8.67 -6.45
C SER A 384 0.36 -9.82 -6.18
N ILE A 385 1.36 -10.00 -7.05
CA ILE A 385 2.42 -11.00 -6.86
C ILE A 385 3.22 -10.71 -5.59
N SER A 386 3.58 -9.44 -5.35
CA SER A 386 4.30 -9.04 -4.13
C SER A 386 3.47 -9.30 -2.88
N ALA A 387 2.18 -8.97 -2.89
CA ALA A 387 1.26 -9.26 -1.79
C ALA A 387 1.24 -10.77 -1.48
N TYR A 388 1.12 -11.61 -2.51
CA TYR A 388 1.08 -13.06 -2.35
C TYR A 388 2.38 -13.63 -1.75
N ILE A 389 3.53 -13.24 -2.30
CA ILE A 389 4.84 -13.68 -1.80
C ILE A 389 5.04 -13.24 -0.35
N LEU A 390 4.68 -12.00 -0.01
CA LEU A 390 4.79 -11.48 1.35
C LEU A 390 3.82 -12.16 2.33
N LEU A 391 2.61 -12.53 1.91
CA LEU A 391 1.68 -13.31 2.73
C LEU A 391 2.25 -14.70 3.06
N VAL A 392 2.79 -15.41 2.06
CA VAL A 392 3.43 -16.72 2.25
C VAL A 392 4.67 -16.59 3.15
N ALA A 393 5.52 -15.59 2.90
CA ALA A 393 6.70 -15.32 3.73
C ALA A 393 6.31 -14.98 5.18
N THR A 394 5.25 -14.20 5.39
CA THR A 394 4.74 -13.86 6.72
C THR A 394 4.33 -15.12 7.48
N LEU A 395 3.57 -16.01 6.86
CA LEU A 395 3.13 -17.26 7.47
C LEU A 395 4.34 -18.17 7.81
N ALA A 396 5.28 -18.32 6.88
CA ALA A 396 6.49 -19.13 7.09
C ALA A 396 7.34 -18.59 8.26
N ILE A 397 7.63 -17.29 8.28
CA ILE A 397 8.40 -16.66 9.37
C ILE A 397 7.65 -16.76 10.70
N ALA A 398 6.32 -16.62 10.69
CA ALA A 398 5.49 -16.77 11.87
C ALA A 398 5.56 -18.20 12.45
N ILE A 399 5.52 -19.23 11.60
CA ILE A 399 5.72 -20.63 12.01
C ILE A 399 7.11 -20.80 12.64
N VAL A 400 8.17 -20.26 12.01
CA VAL A 400 9.53 -20.30 12.57
C VAL A 400 9.59 -19.62 13.95
N CYS A 401 8.94 -18.46 14.11
CA CYS A 401 8.84 -17.79 15.41
C CYS A 401 8.11 -18.67 16.43
N ARG A 402 7.02 -19.34 16.04
CA ARG A 402 6.23 -20.22 16.91
C ARG A 402 7.01 -21.42 17.42
N LEU A 403 7.92 -21.97 16.61
CA LEU A 403 8.82 -23.07 17.00
C LEU A 403 9.83 -22.64 18.07
N HIS A 404 10.07 -21.33 18.23
CA HIS A 404 10.98 -20.78 19.23
C HIS A 404 10.28 -20.28 20.51
N PHE A 405 8.95 -20.41 20.62
CA PHE A 405 8.21 -19.98 21.81
C PHE A 405 8.63 -20.75 23.06
N GLY A 406 8.69 -20.06 24.20
CA GLY A 406 9.03 -20.65 25.50
C GLY A 406 10.52 -20.64 25.84
N LYS A 407 11.38 -20.14 24.94
CA LYS A 407 12.83 -19.95 25.21
C LYS A 407 13.14 -18.66 25.98
N GLY A 408 12.19 -18.14 26.76
CA GLY A 408 12.37 -16.94 27.59
C GLY A 408 12.20 -15.59 26.88
N LEU A 409 11.77 -15.55 25.61
CA LEU A 409 11.58 -14.29 24.87
C LEU A 409 10.53 -13.38 25.54
N ALA A 410 9.38 -13.92 25.96
CA ALA A 410 8.36 -13.12 26.64
C ALA A 410 8.89 -12.48 27.93
N HIS A 411 9.75 -13.19 28.67
CA HIS A 411 10.39 -12.64 29.87
C HIS A 411 11.36 -11.53 29.51
N PHE A 412 12.22 -11.75 28.50
CA PHE A 412 13.16 -10.72 28.02
C PHE A 412 12.44 -9.46 27.54
N LEU A 413 11.34 -9.59 26.79
CA LEU A 413 10.54 -8.45 26.33
C LEU A 413 9.90 -7.70 27.50
N ARG A 414 9.35 -8.39 28.51
CA ARG A 414 8.80 -7.74 29.71
C ARG A 414 9.85 -7.00 30.51
N VAL A 415 11.03 -7.60 30.69
CA VAL A 415 12.14 -6.96 31.41
C VAL A 415 12.64 -5.75 30.63
N THR A 416 12.75 -5.85 29.30
CA THR A 416 13.14 -4.72 28.45
C THR A 416 12.11 -3.59 28.51
N GLU A 417 10.82 -3.92 28.46
CA GLU A 417 9.74 -2.94 28.59
C GLU A 417 9.72 -2.26 29.98
N ALA A 418 9.98 -3.01 31.05
CA ALA A 418 10.11 -2.47 32.40
C ALA A 418 11.36 -1.57 32.54
N LEU A 419 12.50 -2.00 31.99
CA LEU A 419 13.76 -1.24 31.99
C LEU A 419 13.73 -0.02 31.07
N GLU A 420 12.90 -0.01 30.02
CA GLU A 420 12.69 1.19 29.20
C GLU A 420 11.79 2.20 29.93
N GLY A 421 10.87 1.73 30.78
CA GLY A 421 9.97 2.59 31.54
C GLY A 421 10.61 3.28 32.75
N GLU A 422 11.65 2.69 33.31
CA GLU A 422 12.43 3.26 34.40
C GLU A 422 13.75 3.79 33.83
N ASP A 423 14.09 5.07 34.06
CA ASP A 423 15.22 5.78 33.45
C ASP A 423 16.60 5.27 33.92
N PHE A 424 16.87 3.97 33.76
CA PHE A 424 18.15 3.37 34.05
C PHE A 424 19.17 3.86 33.04
N THR A 425 20.09 4.72 33.50
CA THR A 425 21.30 5.07 32.75
C THR A 425 22.07 3.78 32.46
N ALA A 426 22.18 3.40 31.18
CA ALA A 426 22.88 2.19 30.78
C ALA A 426 24.31 2.20 31.32
N VAL A 427 24.66 1.21 32.14
CA VAL A 427 26.02 1.05 32.64
C VAL A 427 26.90 0.59 31.48
N ASN A 428 27.72 1.49 30.94
CA ASN A 428 28.73 1.15 29.95
C ASN A 428 29.86 0.42 30.66
N PHE A 429 29.96 -0.90 30.47
CA PHE A 429 31.11 -1.65 30.95
C PHE A 429 32.33 -1.28 30.08
N PRO A 430 33.42 -0.73 30.66
CA PRO A 430 34.63 -0.44 29.90
C PRO A 430 35.17 -1.74 29.29
N LYS A 431 35.45 -1.72 27.98
CA LYS A 431 36.09 -2.84 27.28
C LYS A 431 37.57 -2.86 27.67
N GLY A 432 38.12 -4.05 27.92
CA GLY A 432 39.35 -4.31 28.67
C GLY A 432 40.65 -3.64 28.23
N ASP A 433 40.69 -2.87 27.14
CA ASP A 433 41.87 -2.13 26.74
C ASP A 433 42.05 -0.84 27.57
N ASP A 434 40.95 -0.27 28.08
CA ASP A 434 40.96 0.87 29.02
C ASP A 434 40.98 0.41 30.49
N ALA A 435 40.78 -0.89 30.75
CA ALA A 435 40.88 -1.44 32.10
C ALA A 435 42.32 -1.41 32.63
N ALA A 436 43.32 -1.40 31.73
CA ALA A 436 44.73 -1.30 32.09
C ALA A 436 45.16 0.11 32.54
N SER A 437 44.44 1.18 32.15
CA SER A 437 44.72 2.54 32.65
C SER A 437 43.95 2.88 33.93
N PHE A 438 42.82 2.21 34.18
CA PHE A 438 42.04 2.43 35.41
C PHE A 438 42.70 1.84 36.67
N THR A 439 43.59 0.85 36.50
CA THR A 439 44.42 0.34 37.60
C THR A 439 45.49 1.32 38.08
N ASP A 440 45.85 2.33 37.26
CA ASP A 440 46.90 3.31 37.60
C ASP A 440 46.32 4.59 38.25
N GLU A 441 45.03 4.86 38.10
CA GLU A 441 44.37 5.99 38.75
C GLU A 441 43.77 5.61 40.12
N LYS A 442 43.39 4.33 40.31
CA LYS A 442 42.97 3.82 41.63
C LYS A 442 44.14 3.76 42.63
N SER A 443 45.35 3.46 42.16
CA SER A 443 46.57 3.48 42.98
C SER A 443 47.04 4.89 43.36
N ARG A 444 46.52 5.95 42.71
CA ARG A 444 46.78 7.35 43.07
C ARG A 444 45.80 7.90 44.09
N PHE A 445 44.57 7.38 44.15
CA PHE A 445 43.57 7.79 45.14
C PHE A 445 43.74 7.06 46.49
N ASP A 446 44.37 5.88 46.51
CA ASP A 446 44.72 5.16 47.75
C ASP A 446 45.92 5.77 48.51
N LEU A 447 46.60 6.78 47.94
CA LEU A 447 47.76 7.44 48.56
C LEU A 447 47.44 8.77 49.28
N GLU A 448 46.22 9.30 49.16
CA GLU A 448 45.85 10.59 49.78
C GLU A 448 44.68 10.49 50.79
N GLN A 449 44.29 9.28 51.19
CA GLN A 449 43.30 9.07 52.25
C GLN A 449 43.80 8.15 53.36
N GLN A 450 44.99 8.45 53.88
CA GLN A 450 45.50 7.89 55.13
C GLN A 450 44.97 8.70 56.32
N GLN A 451 43.68 8.54 56.63
CA GLN A 451 43.13 8.85 57.95
C GLN A 451 43.05 7.55 58.78
N PRO A 452 43.31 7.61 60.10
CA PRO A 452 43.38 6.42 60.95
C PRO A 452 42.02 5.74 61.05
N VAL A 453 41.93 4.53 60.49
CA VAL A 453 40.77 3.64 60.61
C VAL A 453 40.72 3.11 62.04
N LEU A 454 39.60 3.41 62.70
CA LEU A 454 39.20 2.84 63.98
C LEU A 454 38.77 1.39 63.72
N GLU A 455 39.52 0.45 64.29
CA GLU A 455 39.37 -0.99 64.15
C GLU A 455 38.05 -1.46 64.78
N TYR A 456 37.03 -1.71 63.94
CA TYR A 456 35.82 -2.42 64.36
C TYR A 456 35.93 -3.90 63.98
N SER A 457 36.27 -4.71 64.98
CA SER A 457 36.25 -6.17 64.91
C SER A 457 34.80 -6.66 64.79
N TYR A 458 34.45 -7.26 63.66
CA TYR A 458 33.16 -7.94 63.47
C TYR A 458 33.43 -9.45 63.34
N SER A 459 33.13 -10.18 64.42
CA SER A 459 33.12 -11.64 64.47
C SER A 459 31.83 -12.16 63.82
N GLY A 460 31.90 -12.54 62.54
CA GLY A 460 30.83 -13.28 61.85
C GLY A 460 30.90 -14.77 62.17
N PRO A 461 29.76 -15.46 62.37
CA PRO A 461 29.74 -16.88 62.71
C PRO A 461 30.03 -17.75 61.49
N THR A 462 30.95 -18.70 61.67
CA THR A 462 31.20 -19.83 60.78
C THR A 462 30.02 -20.79 60.79
N TYR A 463 29.38 -20.98 59.63
CA TYR A 463 28.42 -22.07 59.44
C TYR A 463 29.14 -23.35 59.03
N SER A 464 29.07 -24.35 59.92
CA SER A 464 29.38 -25.75 59.66
C SER A 464 28.30 -26.37 58.77
N TYR A 465 28.71 -27.08 57.73
CA TYR A 465 27.84 -27.93 56.92
C TYR A 465 27.92 -29.33 57.52
N ASP A 466 26.91 -29.73 58.30
CA ASP A 466 26.73 -31.11 58.72
C ASP A 466 25.66 -31.80 57.87
N ASP A 467 26.05 -32.98 57.41
CA ASP A 467 25.35 -33.92 56.55
C ASP A 467 24.43 -34.78 57.43
N GLU A 468 23.10 -34.67 57.32
CA GLU A 468 22.21 -35.66 57.93
C GLU A 468 20.94 -35.94 57.13
N LYS A 469 20.74 -37.23 56.87
CA LYS A 469 19.59 -37.86 56.23
C LYS A 469 18.36 -37.87 57.15
N ALA A 470 17.20 -37.73 56.50
CA ALA A 470 15.95 -38.49 56.71
C ALA A 470 14.69 -37.71 57.16
N ALA A 471 13.64 -37.96 56.37
CA ALA A 471 12.23 -38.14 56.71
C ALA A 471 11.33 -36.94 57.12
N SER A 472 10.35 -36.71 56.23
CA SER A 472 8.93 -36.41 56.48
C SER A 472 8.53 -35.26 57.41
N HIS A 473 7.99 -34.18 56.82
CA HIS A 473 6.56 -33.82 56.98
C HIS A 473 6.20 -32.62 56.09
N ILE A 474 5.20 -32.81 55.23
CA ILE A 474 4.60 -31.75 54.42
C ILE A 474 3.75 -30.86 55.32
N ARG A 475 4.15 -29.60 55.50
CA ARG A 475 3.30 -28.52 56.00
C ARG A 475 3.43 -27.30 55.07
N LYS A 476 2.31 -26.88 54.50
CA LYS A 476 2.18 -25.73 53.59
C LYS A 476 2.51 -24.42 54.33
N PRO A 477 3.32 -23.51 53.77
CA PRO A 477 3.42 -22.15 54.30
C PRO A 477 2.39 -21.22 53.66
N SER A 478 1.64 -20.56 54.55
CA SER A 478 0.87 -19.34 54.31
C SER A 478 1.81 -18.20 53.90
N LYS A 479 1.49 -17.49 52.81
CA LYS A 479 2.17 -16.27 52.40
C LYS A 479 1.47 -15.06 53.03
N SER A 480 2.07 -14.52 54.08
CA SER A 480 1.94 -13.11 54.46
C SER A 480 3.32 -12.49 54.23
N MET A 481 3.41 -11.55 53.29
CA MET A 481 4.63 -10.79 53.02
C MET A 481 4.25 -9.32 53.12
N SER A 482 4.47 -8.76 54.31
CA SER A 482 4.43 -7.33 54.58
C SER A 482 5.70 -6.69 54.00
N ALA A 483 5.52 -5.75 53.06
CA ALA A 483 6.58 -4.88 52.58
C ALA A 483 6.88 -3.81 53.65
N ILE A 484 8.11 -3.79 54.12
CA ILE A 484 8.69 -2.66 54.85
C ILE A 484 9.34 -1.78 53.79
N PHE A 485 8.75 -0.61 53.54
CA PHE A 485 9.42 0.47 52.81
C PHE A 485 9.84 1.53 53.83
N SER A 486 11.15 1.81 53.85
CA SER A 486 11.74 2.89 54.61
C SER A 486 11.47 4.20 53.86
N GLU A 487 10.80 5.09 54.56
CA GLU A 487 10.60 6.50 54.23
C GLU A 487 11.81 7.26 54.79
N ASP A 488 12.49 8.05 53.96
CA ASP A 488 13.18 9.30 54.31
C ASP A 488 14.25 9.67 53.26
N ALA A 489 13.98 10.75 52.51
CA ALA A 489 14.93 11.83 52.21
C ALA A 489 14.27 12.84 51.27
N ALA A 490 13.67 13.88 51.86
CA ALA A 490 13.26 15.09 51.17
C ALA A 490 14.49 15.91 50.76
N GLY A 491 14.64 16.17 49.46
CA GLY A 491 15.71 17.01 48.91
C GLY A 491 15.36 17.57 47.53
N LYS A 492 15.00 18.86 47.50
CA LYS A 492 14.75 19.73 46.33
C LYS A 492 15.68 19.51 45.13
N SER A 493 15.10 19.33 43.93
CA SER A 493 15.38 20.15 42.72
C SER A 493 14.46 19.75 41.55
N PRO A 494 13.92 20.68 40.73
CA PRO A 494 13.11 20.37 39.57
C PRO A 494 14.00 20.23 38.33
N ALA A 495 14.18 19.01 37.84
CA ALA A 495 14.61 18.77 36.48
C ALA A 495 13.63 17.78 35.85
N ASP A 496 12.96 18.24 34.80
CA ASP A 496 12.01 17.47 34.00
C ASP A 496 12.70 16.25 33.37
N THR A 497 12.71 15.12 34.08
CA THR A 497 13.07 13.82 33.51
C THR A 497 11.86 13.32 32.71
N ILE A 498 11.97 13.39 31.38
CA ILE A 498 10.89 13.03 30.47
C ILE A 498 10.90 11.49 30.28
N HIS A 499 9.93 10.83 30.90
CA HIS A 499 9.63 9.40 30.74
C HIS A 499 9.53 8.97 29.26
N MET A 500 10.23 7.90 28.87
CA MET A 500 10.20 7.36 27.50
C MET A 500 9.66 5.93 27.46
N SER A 501 8.45 5.73 26.91
CA SER A 501 7.85 4.40 26.65
C SER A 501 7.99 4.01 25.17
N SER A 502 8.12 2.70 24.88
CA SER A 502 8.36 2.16 23.52
C SER A 502 7.25 2.50 22.52
N SER A 503 7.64 3.06 21.38
CA SER A 503 6.76 3.74 20.42
C SER A 503 5.94 2.81 19.51
N THR A 504 6.24 1.51 19.46
CA THR A 504 5.59 0.61 18.49
C THR A 504 4.20 0.13 18.90
N ALA A 505 3.90 0.11 20.21
CA ALA A 505 2.51 -0.06 20.66
C ALA A 505 1.64 1.16 20.27
N MET A 506 2.24 2.36 20.16
CA MET A 506 1.52 3.62 20.04
C MET A 506 0.89 3.88 18.66
N PHE A 507 1.50 3.42 17.56
CA PHE A 507 0.94 3.61 16.21
C PHE A 507 -0.28 2.71 15.97
N MET A 508 -0.19 1.45 16.41
CA MET A 508 -1.30 0.50 16.27
C MET A 508 -2.40 0.74 17.30
N ASP A 509 -2.09 1.20 18.52
CA ASP A 509 -3.13 1.68 19.46
C ASP A 509 -3.83 2.95 18.95
N ALA A 510 -3.12 3.82 18.20
CA ALA A 510 -3.74 4.98 17.57
C ALA A 510 -4.68 4.57 16.42
N MET A 511 -4.35 3.53 15.65
CA MET A 511 -5.25 2.97 14.63
C MET A 511 -6.40 2.17 15.24
N ALA A 512 -6.14 1.33 16.25
CA ALA A 512 -7.15 0.53 16.93
C ALA A 512 -8.17 1.39 17.71
N ASN A 513 -7.72 2.45 18.40
CA ASN A 513 -8.63 3.36 19.11
C ASN A 513 -9.44 4.28 18.18
N ARG A 514 -9.03 4.46 16.92
CA ARG A 514 -9.81 5.25 15.93
C ARG A 514 -10.91 4.44 15.25
N MET A 515 -10.88 3.11 15.30
CA MET A 515 -11.83 2.23 14.61
C MET A 515 -12.94 1.66 15.51
N SER A 516 -12.95 2.01 16.80
CA SER A 516 -14.13 1.81 17.66
C SER A 516 -15.20 2.86 17.32
N MET A 517 -15.84 2.75 16.15
CA MET A 517 -17.10 3.45 15.89
C MET A 517 -18.18 2.85 16.81
N SER A 518 -18.75 3.69 17.67
CA SER A 518 -19.93 3.35 18.45
C SER A 518 -21.04 2.84 17.52
N PRO A 519 -21.80 1.80 17.89
CA PRO A 519 -22.94 1.37 17.09
C PRO A 519 -23.90 2.53 16.92
N VAL A 520 -24.21 2.87 15.67
CA VAL A 520 -25.30 3.78 15.32
C VAL A 520 -26.59 3.09 15.74
N VAL A 521 -27.08 3.43 16.93
CA VAL A 521 -28.41 3.04 17.40
C VAL A 521 -29.42 3.81 16.57
N VAL A 522 -29.96 3.17 15.53
CA VAL A 522 -31.13 3.67 14.80
C VAL A 522 -32.34 3.50 15.72
N LYS A 523 -32.83 4.61 16.30
CA LYS A 523 -34.13 4.66 16.96
C LYS A 523 -35.25 4.64 15.91
N PRO A 524 -36.25 3.74 16.02
CA PRO A 524 -37.45 3.85 15.20
C PRO A 524 -38.39 4.90 15.83
N GLY A 525 -38.75 5.93 15.07
CA GLY A 525 -39.62 7.01 15.52
C GLY A 525 -40.64 7.42 14.46
N SER A 526 -41.84 6.83 14.59
CA SER A 526 -43.18 7.39 14.35
C SER A 526 -43.41 8.54 13.36
N ARG A 527 -44.35 8.29 12.43
CA ARG A 527 -45.08 9.27 11.60
C ARG A 527 -45.79 10.33 12.46
N THR A 528 -45.81 11.58 11.97
CA THR A 528 -46.98 12.48 11.92
C THR A 528 -46.73 13.62 10.92
N ALA A 529 -47.82 14.06 10.30
CA ALA A 529 -47.88 15.00 9.18
C ALA A 529 -47.80 16.48 9.59
N SER A 530 -47.39 17.34 8.64
CA SER A 530 -48.12 18.54 8.14
C SER A 530 -47.20 19.73 7.80
N ILE A 531 -47.41 20.23 6.57
CA ILE A 531 -47.56 21.63 6.13
C ILE A 531 -46.59 22.70 6.68
N GLY A 532 -45.88 23.36 5.77
CA GLY A 532 -45.29 24.69 6.02
C GLY A 532 -44.33 25.15 4.92
N SER A 533 -44.76 26.10 4.11
CA SER A 533 -43.97 26.81 3.09
C SER A 533 -43.04 27.87 3.70
N ASN A 534 -42.14 28.38 2.84
CA ASN A 534 -41.27 29.56 2.99
C ASN A 534 -39.98 29.35 3.81
N ASP A 535 -38.83 29.35 3.14
CA ASP A 535 -37.98 30.55 2.98
C ASP A 535 -36.63 30.10 2.41
N SER A 536 -36.29 30.60 1.23
CA SER A 536 -34.97 30.43 0.62
C SER A 536 -34.39 31.80 0.42
N ASP A 537 -33.72 32.29 1.47
CA ASP A 537 -32.82 33.41 1.32
C ASP A 537 -31.67 33.32 2.32
N ARG A 538 -30.49 33.76 1.86
CA ARG A 538 -29.30 34.08 2.67
C ARG A 538 -28.40 32.91 3.12
N SER A 539 -27.30 32.70 2.38
CA SER A 539 -25.93 32.92 2.88
C SER A 539 -24.86 32.53 1.84
N ARG A 540 -24.31 33.55 1.15
CA ARG A 540 -22.97 33.50 0.51
C ARG A 540 -22.16 34.69 0.97
N HIS A 541 -21.16 34.42 1.80
CA HIS A 541 -19.95 35.19 2.11
C HIS A 541 -19.02 34.15 2.76
N LEU A 542 -17.71 34.07 2.61
CA LEU A 542 -16.66 34.98 2.19
C LEU A 542 -15.39 34.09 2.12
N VAL A 543 -14.65 34.00 1.02
CA VAL A 543 -13.18 33.91 1.05
C VAL A 543 -12.65 34.56 -0.22
N ARG A 544 -12.13 35.77 -0.04
CA ARG A 544 -11.31 36.53 -0.98
C ARG A 544 -9.86 36.15 -0.67
N ALA A 545 -9.12 35.65 -1.65
CA ALA A 545 -7.67 35.57 -1.60
C ALA A 545 -7.13 36.25 -2.86
N ASP A 546 -6.55 37.43 -2.65
CA ASP A 546 -5.79 38.17 -3.65
C ASP A 546 -4.46 37.44 -3.91
N SER A 547 -4.10 37.25 -5.17
CA SER A 547 -2.71 36.98 -5.59
C SER A 547 -2.49 37.41 -7.04
N ALA A 548 -1.78 38.53 -7.15
CA ALA A 548 -0.79 38.92 -8.17
C ALA A 548 -0.99 38.52 -9.64
N VAL A 549 -1.53 39.50 -10.38
CA VAL A 549 -1.14 40.01 -11.71
C VAL A 549 0.15 39.45 -12.35
N LEU A 550 -0.01 38.76 -13.49
CA LEU A 550 0.89 38.79 -14.66
C LEU A 550 0.02 38.69 -15.95
N PRO A 551 0.44 39.27 -17.09
CA PRO A 551 -0.46 39.78 -18.14
C PRO A 551 -0.91 38.72 -19.16
N PRO A 552 -2.06 38.92 -19.86
CA PRO A 552 -2.54 37.98 -20.86
C PRO A 552 -1.94 38.27 -22.24
N SER A 553 -1.31 37.25 -22.82
CA SER A 553 -1.06 37.18 -24.25
C SER A 553 -2.37 36.87 -24.97
N SER A 554 -2.75 37.77 -25.86
CA SER A 554 -3.89 37.76 -26.75
C SER A 554 -3.95 36.52 -27.65
N LEU A 555 -5.04 35.75 -27.54
CA LEU A 555 -5.51 34.88 -28.62
C LEU A 555 -6.97 35.22 -28.92
N THR A 556 -7.13 35.75 -30.12
CA THR A 556 -8.33 36.31 -30.72
C THR A 556 -9.29 35.17 -31.08
N LEU A 557 -10.38 35.02 -30.33
CA LEU A 557 -11.47 34.11 -30.66
C LEU A 557 -12.46 34.83 -31.58
N ALA A 558 -12.53 34.42 -32.85
CA ALA A 558 -13.54 34.88 -33.79
C ALA A 558 -14.84 34.09 -33.59
N ASN A 559 -15.90 34.79 -33.18
CA ASN A 559 -17.29 34.39 -33.35
C ASN A 559 -17.69 34.56 -34.84
N PRO A 560 -18.71 33.81 -35.31
CA PRO A 560 -19.95 34.55 -35.53
C PRO A 560 -21.21 33.82 -35.07
N LEU A 561 -22.07 34.63 -34.45
CA LEU A 561 -23.50 34.45 -34.32
C LEU A 561 -24.16 34.14 -35.68
N ARG A 562 -25.07 33.17 -35.70
CA ARG A 562 -26.23 33.20 -36.61
C ARG A 562 -27.49 32.74 -35.90
N SER A 563 -28.37 33.71 -35.69
CA SER A 563 -29.78 33.57 -35.34
C SER A 563 -30.56 33.01 -36.53
N GLN A 564 -31.42 32.01 -36.31
CA GLN A 564 -32.63 31.83 -37.10
C GLN A 564 -33.75 31.22 -36.25
N THR A 565 -34.89 31.88 -36.34
CA THR A 565 -36.15 31.68 -35.64
C THR A 565 -37.11 30.82 -36.45
N ILE A 566 -37.92 30.03 -35.73
CA ILE A 566 -39.32 29.63 -36.01
C ILE A 566 -39.58 28.67 -37.19
N GLY A 567 -40.25 27.54 -36.88
CA GLY A 567 -41.12 26.86 -37.84
C GLY A 567 -41.43 25.39 -37.56
N GLU A 568 -42.66 25.15 -37.09
CA GLU A 568 -43.50 23.99 -37.41
C GLU A 568 -43.42 22.66 -36.63
N ARG A 569 -44.53 22.41 -35.93
CA ARG A 569 -45.16 21.14 -35.53
C ARG A 569 -45.39 20.26 -36.77
N PRO A 570 -45.41 18.91 -36.68
CA PRO A 570 -46.72 18.27 -36.45
C PRO A 570 -46.72 16.87 -35.76
N THR A 571 -47.91 16.55 -35.22
CA THR A 571 -48.63 15.25 -35.17
C THR A 571 -48.03 14.02 -34.48
N ALA A 572 -48.69 13.68 -33.37
CA ALA A 572 -49.41 12.43 -33.07
C ALA A 572 -48.76 11.08 -33.48
N VAL A 573 -48.33 10.33 -32.46
CA VAL A 573 -48.00 8.90 -32.55
C VAL A 573 -49.11 8.09 -31.82
N PRO A 574 -49.60 6.98 -32.37
CA PRO A 574 -50.74 6.25 -31.84
C PRO A 574 -50.39 5.20 -30.78
N GLU A 575 -51.45 4.90 -30.05
CA GLU A 575 -51.74 3.90 -29.01
C GLU A 575 -51.12 2.49 -29.18
N PRO A 576 -50.69 1.82 -28.09
CA PRO A 576 -50.14 0.47 -28.15
C PRO A 576 -51.23 -0.60 -28.14
N THR A 577 -51.14 -1.52 -29.10
CA THR A 577 -52.03 -2.67 -29.28
C THR A 577 -51.75 -3.79 -28.28
N LYS A 578 -52.84 -4.48 -27.88
CA LYS A 578 -52.91 -5.59 -26.93
C LYS A 578 -52.13 -6.86 -27.37
N PRO A 579 -51.73 -7.73 -26.41
CA PRO A 579 -51.03 -8.98 -26.69
C PRO A 579 -51.98 -10.11 -27.13
N VAL A 580 -51.51 -10.92 -28.10
CA VAL A 580 -52.14 -12.19 -28.54
C VAL A 580 -51.33 -13.36 -27.97
N PRO A 581 -51.96 -14.50 -27.59
CA PRO A 581 -51.34 -15.52 -26.75
C PRO A 581 -50.47 -16.53 -27.52
N ALA A 582 -49.49 -17.06 -26.79
CA ALA A 582 -48.57 -18.11 -27.20
C ALA A 582 -49.29 -19.43 -27.52
N ALA A 583 -49.07 -19.94 -28.73
CA ALA A 583 -49.40 -21.30 -29.11
C ALA A 583 -48.20 -22.22 -28.83
N VAL A 584 -48.47 -23.20 -27.97
CA VAL A 584 -47.62 -24.36 -27.66
C VAL A 584 -47.38 -25.19 -28.93
N ARG A 585 -46.12 -25.47 -29.26
CA ARG A 585 -45.77 -26.56 -30.17
C ARG A 585 -44.58 -27.34 -29.64
N SER A 586 -44.90 -28.47 -29.02
CA SER A 586 -44.00 -29.57 -28.72
C SER A 586 -43.52 -30.20 -30.02
N GLY A 587 -42.21 -30.23 -30.23
CA GLY A 587 -41.55 -30.87 -31.37
C GLY A 587 -40.34 -31.66 -30.87
N SER A 588 -40.54 -32.97 -30.73
CA SER A 588 -39.54 -33.97 -30.41
C SER A 588 -38.50 -34.09 -31.54
N VAL A 589 -37.22 -34.06 -31.18
CA VAL A 589 -36.09 -34.38 -32.07
C VAL A 589 -35.41 -35.66 -31.56
N PRO A 590 -35.13 -36.65 -32.42
CA PRO A 590 -34.54 -37.92 -32.00
C PRO A 590 -33.03 -37.84 -31.77
N MET A 591 -32.57 -38.57 -30.74
CA MET A 591 -31.16 -38.89 -30.47
C MET A 591 -30.49 -39.51 -31.71
N GLN A 592 -29.42 -38.88 -32.20
CA GLN A 592 -28.42 -39.53 -33.04
C GLN A 592 -27.20 -39.94 -32.20
N ALA A 593 -26.76 -41.16 -32.46
CA ALA A 593 -25.71 -41.87 -31.74
C ALA A 593 -24.33 -41.20 -31.88
N VAL A 594 -23.63 -41.13 -30.74
CA VAL A 594 -22.25 -40.68 -30.62
C VAL A 594 -21.31 -41.72 -31.23
N GLY A 595 -20.69 -41.37 -32.36
CA GLY A 595 -19.55 -42.09 -32.93
C GLY A 595 -18.24 -41.67 -32.26
N LEU A 596 -17.52 -42.63 -31.70
CA LEU A 596 -16.16 -42.49 -31.14
C LEU A 596 -15.16 -42.04 -32.23
N PRO A 597 -14.28 -41.05 -31.98
CA PRO A 597 -13.14 -40.82 -32.85
C PRO A 597 -11.97 -41.75 -32.51
N ARG A 598 -11.49 -42.43 -33.56
CA ARG A 598 -10.27 -43.26 -33.60
C ARG A 598 -9.03 -42.42 -33.26
N ARG A 599 -8.13 -43.01 -32.45
CA ARG A 599 -6.72 -42.60 -32.30
C ARG A 599 -6.00 -42.60 -33.65
N PRO A 600 -5.15 -41.60 -33.93
CA PRO A 600 -3.96 -41.77 -34.75
C PRO A 600 -2.72 -41.92 -33.86
N SER A 601 -1.93 -42.93 -34.19
CA SER A 601 -0.64 -43.28 -33.60
C SER A 601 0.44 -42.23 -33.84
N ASP A 602 1.33 -42.15 -32.85
CA ASP A 602 2.77 -41.87 -32.91
C ASP A 602 3.35 -41.17 -34.15
N GLY A 603 3.72 -39.91 -33.95
CA GLY A 603 4.64 -39.17 -34.81
C GLY A 603 5.56 -38.30 -33.95
N LYS A 604 6.72 -38.85 -33.58
CA LYS A 604 7.86 -38.11 -33.00
C LYS A 604 8.22 -36.96 -33.93
N ASN A 605 8.17 -35.72 -33.45
CA ASN A 605 9.03 -34.64 -33.93
C ASN A 605 9.12 -33.50 -32.90
N LYS A 606 10.34 -33.28 -32.41
CA LYS A 606 10.74 -32.21 -31.51
C LYS A 606 11.49 -31.16 -32.34
N PRO A 607 11.13 -29.88 -32.26
CA PRO A 607 12.12 -28.81 -32.45
C PRO A 607 12.01 -27.73 -31.36
N PRO A 608 12.99 -26.81 -31.27
CA PRO A 608 13.53 -26.35 -30.00
C PRO A 608 12.84 -25.11 -29.45
N GLY A 609 12.98 -24.97 -28.12
CA GLY A 609 12.65 -23.73 -27.43
C GLY A 609 13.59 -22.61 -27.85
N ASN A 610 13.01 -21.41 -27.95
CA ASN A 610 13.69 -20.14 -27.78
C ASN A 610 12.67 -19.20 -27.14
N TYR A 611 12.88 -18.89 -25.86
CA TYR A 611 12.29 -17.76 -25.17
C TYR A 611 13.41 -16.79 -24.86
N PHE A 612 13.25 -15.55 -25.33
CA PHE A 612 13.68 -14.35 -24.64
C PHE A 612 12.59 -13.29 -24.83
#